data_AF-A0AA90QEY1-F1
#
_entry.id   AF-A0AA90QEY1-F1
#
_cell.length_a   1.000
_cell.length_b   1.000
_cell.length_c   1.000
_cell.angle_alpha   90.00
_cell.angle_beta   90.00
_cell.angle_gamma   90.00
#
_symmetry.space_group_name_H-M   'P 1'
#
loop_
_entity.id
_entity.type
_entity.pdbx_description
1 polymer ?
#
loop_
_entity_poly.entity_id
_entity_poly.type
_entity_poly.pdbx_seq_one_letter_code
_entity_poly.pdbx_strand_id
1 'polypeptide(L)'
;MKIVLATQFEEMVRAKVVSGLYSSASEVIHNAPRTMHEHHQVQIAKVADLRQDIHDGLDSGPAVDWNPDEIKLSGRARRATKVENAA
;
A
#
# COMPACT_ATOMS: atom_id res chain seq x y z
N MET A 1 -12.45 -28.12 12.55
CA MET A 1 -12.82 -26.89 13.27
C MET A 1 -14.19 -26.43 12.79
N LYS A 2 -15.14 -26.14 13.68
CA LYS A 2 -16.47 -25.64 13.30
C LYS A 2 -16.45 -24.11 13.41
N ILE A 3 -16.83 -23.41 12.34
CA ILE A 3 -16.94 -21.95 12.31
C ILE A 3 -18.39 -21.64 11.98
N VAL A 4 -19.00 -20.70 12.71
CA VAL A 4 -20.36 -20.22 12.43
C VAL A 4 -20.23 -18.91 11.67
N LEU A 5 -20.89 -18.83 10.52
CA LEU A 5 -20.91 -17.64 9.68
C LEU A 5 -22.22 -16.88 9.90
N ALA A 6 -22.17 -15.55 9.80
CA ALA A 6 -23.39 -14.77 9.64
C ALA A 6 -24.00 -15.04 8.26
N THR A 7 -25.33 -14.95 8.14
CA THR A 7 -26.08 -15.28 6.91
C THR A 7 -25.50 -14.60 5.66
N GLN A 8 -25.13 -13.33 5.76
CA GLN A 8 -24.52 -12.57 4.66
C GLN A 8 -23.23 -13.22 4.13
N PHE A 9 -22.42 -13.82 5.00
CA PHE A 9 -21.17 -14.48 4.60
C PHE A 9 -21.43 -15.85 3.98
N GLU A 10 -22.48 -16.55 4.40
CA GLU A 10 -22.89 -17.81 3.77
C GLU A 10 -23.34 -17.59 2.31
N GLU A 11 -24.10 -16.53 2.05
CA GLU A 11 -24.51 -16.14 0.71
C GLU A 11 -23.31 -15.78 -0.17
N MET A 12 -22.35 -15.02 0.37
CA MET A 12 -21.10 -14.69 -0.32
C MET A 12 -20.30 -15.95 -0.66
N VAL A 13 -20.13 -16.87 0.29
CA VAL A 13 -19.40 -18.13 0.06
C VAL A 13 -20.11 -18.96 -1.02
N ARG A 14 -21.44 -19.06 -0.96
CA ARG A 14 -22.23 -19.76 -1.97
C ARG A 14 -22.06 -19.15 -3.37
N ALA A 15 -22.13 -17.83 -3.49
CA ALA A 15 -21.96 -17.13 -4.77
C ALA A 15 -20.57 -17.38 -5.37
N LYS A 16 -19.52 -17.42 -4.54
CA LYS A 16 -18.13 -17.68 -4.96
C LYS A 16 -17.89 -19.12 -5.44
N VAL A 17 -18.59 -20.09 -4.86
CA VAL A 17 -18.56 -21.49 -5.33
C VAL A 17 -19.35 -21.63 -6.63
N VAL A 18 -20.57 -21.07 -6.69
CA VAL A 18 -21.43 -21.12 -7.89
C VAL A 18 -20.78 -20.45 -9.10
N SER A 19 -19.97 -19.40 -8.88
CA SER A 19 -19.22 -18.75 -9.97
C SER A 19 -18.09 -19.62 -10.54
N GLY A 20 -17.82 -20.80 -9.97
CA GLY A 20 -16.74 -21.69 -10.36
C GLY A 20 -15.33 -21.19 -9.95
N LEU A 21 -15.25 -20.10 -9.19
CA LEU A 21 -13.96 -19.53 -8.75
C LEU A 21 -13.30 -20.40 -7.66
N TYR A 22 -14.12 -21.14 -6.91
CA TYR A 22 -13.68 -22.08 -5.88
C TYR A 22 -14.44 -23.39 -5.99
N SER A 23 -13.77 -24.49 -5.67
CA SER A 23 -14.34 -25.85 -5.74
C SER A 23 -15.26 -26.17 -4.55
N SER A 24 -15.09 -25.49 -3.42
CA SER A 24 -15.85 -25.76 -2.20
C SER A 24 -15.92 -24.56 -1.25
N ALA A 25 -16.91 -24.58 -0.35
CA ALA A 25 -17.04 -23.58 0.72
C ALA A 25 -15.82 -23.57 1.65
N SER A 26 -15.25 -24.74 1.96
CA SER A 26 -14.04 -24.85 2.78
C SER A 26 -12.84 -24.18 2.13
N GLU A 27 -12.71 -24.27 0.80
CA GLU A 27 -11.65 -23.59 0.06
C GLU A 27 -11.80 -22.06 0.14
N VAL A 28 -13.02 -21.54 -0.02
CA VAL A 28 -13.30 -20.10 0.14
C VAL A 28 -12.90 -19.62 1.54
N ILE A 29 -13.31 -20.36 2.58
CA ILE A 29 -13.06 -19.99 3.98
C ILE A 29 -11.56 -20.03 4.31
N HIS A 30 -10.81 -21.02 3.79
CA HIS A 30 -9.37 -21.09 4.03
C HIS A 30 -8.58 -20.04 3.23
N ASN A 31 -9.05 -19.66 2.04
CA ASN A 31 -8.39 -18.63 1.25
C ASN A 31 -8.68 -17.20 1.74
N ALA A 32 -9.85 -16.95 2.33
CA ALA A 32 -10.23 -15.62 2.83
C ALA A 32 -9.18 -14.96 3.76
N PRO A 33 -8.70 -15.61 4.85
CA PRO A 33 -7.69 -15.01 5.72
C PRO A 33 -6.34 -14.85 5.02
N ARG A 34 -5.99 -15.73 4.08
CA ARG A 34 -4.75 -15.60 3.29
C ARG A 34 -4.79 -14.33 2.44
N THR A 35 -5.86 -14.14 1.66
CA THR A 35 -6.03 -12.95 0.83
C THR A 35 -6.07 -11.68 1.71
N MET A 36 -6.76 -11.73 2.85
CA MET A 36 -6.77 -10.60 3.79
C MET A 36 -5.36 -10.30 4.33
N HIS A 37 -4.58 -11.33 4.64
CA HIS A 37 -3.20 -11.19 5.10
C HIS A 37 -2.31 -10.54 4.04
N GLU A 38 -2.38 -11.00 2.78
CA GLU A 38 -1.62 -10.44 1.66
C GLU A 38 -1.91 -8.95 1.46
N HIS A 39 -3.19 -8.55 1.49
CA HIS A 39 -3.57 -7.14 1.42
C HIS A 39 -3.08 -6.34 2.65
N HIS A 40 -3.16 -6.92 3.84
CA HIS A 40 -2.69 -6.25 5.06
C HIS A 40 -1.17 -6.05 5.08
N GLN A 41 -0.37 -6.98 4.58
CA GLN A 41 1.09 -6.82 4.56
C GLN A 41 1.54 -5.60 3.77
N VAL A 42 0.94 -5.37 2.60
CA VAL A 42 1.21 -4.17 1.79
C VAL A 42 0.82 -2.90 2.54
N GLN A 43 -0.33 -2.90 3.21
CA GLN A 43 -0.78 -1.75 3.98
C GLN A 43 0.11 -1.47 5.20
N ILE A 44 0.57 -2.51 5.89
CA ILE A 44 1.48 -2.39 7.04
C ILE A 44 2.82 -1.80 6.58
N ALA A 45 3.40 -2.33 5.51
CA ALA A 45 4.64 -1.80 4.93
C ALA A 45 4.50 -0.32 4.55
N LYS A 46 3.43 0.03 3.82
CA LYS A 46 3.16 1.42 3.44
C LYS A 46 3.05 2.37 4.63
N VAL A 47 2.40 1.95 5.71
CA VAL A 47 2.27 2.77 6.92
C VAL A 47 3.61 2.88 7.65
N ALA A 48 4.42 1.82 7.65
CA ALA A 48 5.77 1.87 8.21
C ALA A 48 6.66 2.86 7.43
N ASP A 49 6.64 2.79 6.10
CA ASP A 49 7.39 3.69 5.22
C ASP A 49 6.96 5.14 5.45
N LEU A 50 5.65 5.43 5.47
CA LEU A 50 5.14 6.78 5.72
C LEU A 50 5.55 7.33 7.11
N ARG A 51 5.60 6.47 8.13
CA ARG A 51 6.08 6.88 9.46
C ARG A 51 7.56 7.22 9.44
N GLN A 52 8.36 6.45 8.68
CA GLN A 52 9.77 6.74 8.51
C GLN A 52 9.97 8.04 7.75
N ASP A 53 9.27 8.26 6.63
CA ASP A 53 9.34 9.50 5.85
C ASP A 53 8.99 10.74 6.70
N ILE A 54 7.98 10.62 7.58
CA ILE A 54 7.62 11.69 8.51
C ILE A 54 8.76 11.94 9.51
N HIS A 55 9.35 10.88 10.07
CA HIS A 55 10.44 11.01 11.02
C HIS A 55 11.67 11.64 10.37
N ASP A 56 12.05 11.18 9.18
CA ASP A 56 13.14 11.75 8.38
C ASP A 56 12.88 13.22 8.07
N GLY A 57 11.63 13.59 7.77
CA GLY A 57 11.21 14.98 7.58
C GLY A 57 11.34 15.83 8.84
N LEU A 58 10.96 15.30 10.00
CA LEU A 58 11.13 15.98 11.30
C LEU A 58 12.61 16.16 11.67
N ASP A 59 13.44 15.19 11.33
CA ASP A 59 14.88 15.19 11.60
C ASP A 59 15.67 15.97 10.54
N SER A 60 15.03 16.39 9.44
CA SER A 60 15.67 17.11 8.33
C SER A 60 16.09 18.56 8.64
N GLY A 61 15.78 19.03 9.84
CA GLY A 61 16.10 20.37 10.32
C GLY A 61 14.87 21.27 10.48
N PRO A 62 15.09 22.56 10.79
CA PRO A 62 13.98 23.48 11.01
C PRO A 62 13.18 23.71 9.72
N ALA A 63 11.86 23.82 9.86
CA ALA A 63 11.00 24.23 8.76
C ALA A 63 11.40 25.64 8.28
N VAL A 64 11.49 25.79 6.96
CA VAL A 64 11.79 27.06 6.29
C VAL A 64 10.61 27.50 5.44
N ASP A 65 10.55 28.80 5.13
CA ASP A 65 9.50 29.34 4.28
C ASP A 65 9.50 28.68 2.90
N TRP A 66 8.30 28.35 2.42
CA TRP A 66 8.14 27.65 1.17
C TRP A 66 8.07 28.62 -0.01
N ASN A 67 9.09 28.61 -0.87
CA ASN A 67 9.11 29.36 -2.14
C ASN A 67 9.19 28.41 -3.36
N PRO A 68 8.10 28.24 -4.13
CA PRO A 68 8.08 27.32 -5.26
C PRO A 68 9.01 27.71 -6.41
N ASP A 69 9.30 28.99 -6.61
CA ASP A 69 10.12 29.45 -7.73
C ASP A 69 11.60 29.17 -7.50
N GLU A 70 12.08 29.37 -6.28
CA GLU A 70 13.43 29.00 -5.84
C GLU A 70 13.65 27.48 -5.89
N ILE A 71 12.66 26.69 -5.45
CA ILE A 71 12.70 25.23 -5.50
C ILE A 71 12.78 24.75 -6.95
N LYS A 72 11.95 25.30 -7.86
CA LYS A 72 11.97 24.95 -9.29
C LYS A 72 13.30 25.33 -9.95
N LEU A 73 13.85 26.49 -9.62
CA LEU A 73 15.14 26.94 -10.16
C LEU A 73 16.26 25.99 -9.74
N SER A 74 16.34 25.66 -8.45
CA SER A 74 17.31 24.72 -7.89
C SER A 74 17.18 23.33 -8.51
N GLY A 75 15.95 22.84 -8.68
CA GLY A 75 15.66 21.57 -9.34
C GLY A 75 16.12 21.53 -10.80
N ARG A 76 15.90 22.60 -11.58
CA ARG A 76 16.37 22.69 -12.97
C ARG A 76 17.90 22.71 -13.08
N ALA A 77 18.59 23.45 -12.20
CA ALA A 77 20.04 23.47 -12.15
C ALA A 77 20.62 22.06 -11.90
N ARG A 78 20.09 21.34 -10.89
CA ARG A 78 20.50 19.94 -10.61
C ARG A 78 20.30 19.00 -11.80
N ARG A 79 19.22 19.17 -12.56
CA ARG A 79 18.96 18.36 -13.76
C ARG A 79 19.96 18.67 -14.88
N ALA A 80 20.29 19.94 -15.11
CA ALA A 80 21.26 20.35 -16.13
C ALA A 80 22.66 19.74 -15.84
N THR A 81 23.14 19.85 -14.60
CA THR A 81 24.42 19.25 -14.18
C THR A 81 24.43 17.72 -14.31
N LYS A 82 23.30 17.05 -14.03
CA LYS A 82 23.19 15.59 -14.23
C LYS A 82 23.26 15.19 -15.71
N VAL A 83 22.72 16.02 -16.61
CA VAL A 83 22.79 15.79 -18.06
C VAL A 83 24.20 16.01 -18.58
N GLU A 84 24.88 17.08 -18.12
CA GLU A 84 26.27 17.37 -18.48
C GLU A 84 27.25 16.28 -18.01
N ASN A 85 27.07 15.75 -16.80
CA ASN A 85 27.89 14.66 -16.27
C ASN A 85 27.59 13.28 -16.90
N ALA A 86 26.51 13.15 -17.66
CA ALA A 86 26.12 11.92 -18.33
C ALA A 86 26.49 11.91 -19.83
N ALA A 87 27.02 13.02 -20.35
CA ALA A 87 27.52 13.19 -21.72
C ALA A 87 29.05 13.05 -21.75
#